data_AF-A0A8X6S2N0-F1
#
_entry.id   AF-A0A8X6S2N0-F1
#
_cell.length_a   1.000
_cell.length_b   1.000
_cell.length_c   1.000
_cell.angle_alpha   90.00
_cell.angle_beta   90.00
_cell.angle_gamma   90.00
#
_symmetry.space_group_name_H-M   'P 1'
#
loop_
_entity.id
_entity.type
_entity.pdbx_description
1 polymer ?
#
loop_
_entity_poly.entity_id
_entity_poly.type
_entity_poly.pdbx_seq_one_letter_code
_entity_poly.pdbx_strand_id
1 'polypeptide(L)'
;MFSSIAVNSIQVVTDELVSNFWKLDSVPEANLLTSEERACEDHFLDTHVRNEDGRYVVRLPFHSSPSKLGDSRESAIRRFKSLEHSLIKKPAIYSQYRDFMQEYLTLGHMELVPKK
;
A
#
# COMPACT_ATOMS: atom_id res chain seq x y z
N MET A 1 7.11 -25.99 57.72
CA MET A 1 6.08 -25.11 57.16
C MET A 1 6.36 -25.00 55.66
N PHE A 2 5.86 -25.95 54.87
CA PHE A 2 6.04 -25.94 53.42
C PHE A 2 4.66 -25.76 52.79
N SER A 3 4.40 -24.55 52.31
CA SER A 3 3.17 -24.25 51.58
C SER A 3 3.28 -24.86 50.19
N SER A 4 2.42 -25.85 49.92
CA SER A 4 2.28 -26.47 48.61
C SER A 4 1.68 -25.45 47.64
N ILE A 5 2.43 -25.09 46.60
CA ILE A 5 1.90 -24.27 45.50
C ILE A 5 1.12 -25.20 44.59
N ALA A 6 -0.21 -25.10 44.63
CA ALA A 6 -1.06 -25.78 43.67
C ALA A 6 -0.93 -25.06 42.31
N VAL A 7 -0.27 -25.69 41.35
CA VAL A 7 -0.33 -25.27 39.95
C VAL A 7 -1.70 -25.67 39.44
N ASN A 8 -2.57 -24.68 39.21
CA ASN A 8 -3.85 -24.92 38.57
C ASN A 8 -3.57 -25.22 37.09
N SER A 9 -3.49 -26.50 36.73
CA SER A 9 -3.47 -26.90 35.33
C SER A 9 -4.86 -26.65 34.76
N ILE A 10 -5.07 -25.48 34.17
CA ILE A 10 -6.26 -25.29 33.35
C ILE A 10 -6.01 -26.14 32.11
N GLN A 11 -6.67 -27.31 32.07
CA GLN A 11 -6.81 -28.11 30.86
C GLN A 11 -7.72 -27.32 29.92
N VAL A 12 -7.21 -26.25 29.31
CA VAL A 12 -7.90 -25.65 28.18
C VAL A 12 -7.64 -26.56 27.00
N VAL A 13 -8.67 -26.76 26.19
CA VAL A 13 -8.69 -27.39 24.87
C VAL A 13 -9.35 -28.78 24.88
N THR A 14 -10.67 -28.78 25.01
CA THR A 14 -11.46 -29.73 24.22
C THR A 14 -11.42 -29.26 22.76
N ASP A 15 -11.36 -30.17 21.79
CA ASP A 15 -11.42 -29.84 20.36
C ASP A 15 -12.64 -28.96 20.02
N GLU A 16 -13.72 -29.12 20.77
CA GLU A 16 -14.93 -28.31 20.65
C GLU A 16 -14.71 -26.84 21.00
N LEU A 17 -13.95 -26.54 22.06
CA LEU A 17 -13.63 -25.16 22.44
C LEU A 17 -12.76 -24.49 21.38
N VAL A 18 -11.77 -25.21 20.85
CA VAL A 18 -10.90 -24.71 19.77
C VAL A 18 -11.71 -24.54 18.48
N SER A 19 -12.57 -25.50 18.15
CA SER A 19 -13.49 -25.39 17.00
C SER A 19 -14.41 -24.17 17.13
N ASN A 20 -14.99 -23.96 18.31
CA ASN A 20 -15.89 -22.83 18.55
C ASN A 20 -15.15 -21.49 18.57
N PHE A 21 -13.91 -21.46 19.08
CA PHE A 21 -13.05 -20.30 18.99
C PHE A 21 -12.77 -19.93 17.52
N TRP A 22 -12.38 -20.91 16.70
CA TRP A 22 -12.14 -20.66 15.27
C TRP A 22 -13.41 -20.32 14.49
N LYS A 23 -14.59 -20.81 14.89
CA LYS A 23 -15.89 -20.40 14.32
C LYS A 23 -16.29 -18.97 14.71
N LEU A 24 -15.90 -18.51 15.90
CA LEU A 24 -16.15 -17.15 16.36
C LEU A 24 -15.22 -16.14 15.68
N ASP A 25 -13.96 -16.52 15.46
CA ASP A 25 -12.95 -15.71 14.79
C ASP A 25 -12.99 -15.86 13.26
N SER A 26 -13.73 -16.85 12.74
CA SER A 26 -13.93 -16.98 11.30
C SER A 26 -14.77 -15.84 10.79
N VAL A 27 -14.28 -15.20 9.73
CA VAL A 27 -15.10 -14.30 8.91
C VAL A 27 -16.22 -15.15 8.31
N PRO A 28 -17.51 -14.75 8.46
CA PRO A 28 -18.61 -15.45 7.78
C PRO A 28 -18.28 -15.57 6.29
N GLU A 29 -18.56 -16.71 5.66
CA GLU A 29 -18.48 -16.82 4.21
C GLU A 29 -19.35 -15.71 3.61
N ALA A 30 -18.71 -14.66 3.09
CA ALA A 30 -19.40 -13.44 2.76
C ALA A 30 -20.37 -13.68 1.61
N ASN A 31 -21.57 -13.13 1.78
CA ASN A 31 -22.64 -13.05 0.81
C ASN A 31 -22.18 -12.42 -0.53
N LEU A 32 -23.01 -12.60 -1.55
CA LEU A 32 -22.89 -12.00 -2.89
C LEU A 32 -22.16 -10.64 -2.88
N LEU A 33 -20.90 -10.63 -3.32
CA LEU A 33 -20.11 -9.41 -3.47
C LEU A 33 -20.88 -8.38 -4.29
N THR A 34 -20.84 -7.14 -3.84
CA THR A 34 -21.27 -5.99 -4.65
C THR A 34 -20.42 -5.91 -5.92
N SER A 35 -20.91 -5.19 -6.94
CA SER A 35 -20.15 -5.01 -8.17
C SER A 35 -18.81 -4.31 -7.95
N GLU A 36 -18.73 -3.42 -6.95
CA GLU A 36 -17.51 -2.67 -6.61
C GLU A 36 -16.49 -3.57 -5.90
N GLU A 37 -16.95 -4.38 -4.95
CA GLU A 37 -16.09 -5.35 -4.26
C GLU A 37 -15.52 -6.39 -5.22
N ARG A 38 -16.36 -6.92 -6.13
CA ARG A 38 -15.90 -7.86 -7.17
C ARG A 38 -14.86 -7.22 -8.09
N ALA A 39 -15.08 -5.99 -8.54
CA ALA A 39 -14.10 -5.29 -9.38
C ALA A 39 -12.78 -5.03 -8.65
N CYS A 40 -12.82 -4.78 -7.33
CA CYS A 40 -11.62 -4.63 -6.51
C CYS A 40 -10.86 -5.95 -6.38
N GLU A 41 -11.57 -7.06 -6.13
CA GLU A 41 -10.98 -8.40 -6.06
C GLU A 41 -10.36 -8.82 -7.40
N ASP A 42 -11.10 -8.65 -8.51
CA ASP A 42 -10.59 -8.92 -9.86
C ASP A 42 -9.34 -8.08 -10.16
N HIS A 43 -9.32 -6.79 -9.78
CA HIS A 43 -8.16 -5.93 -9.95
C HIS A 43 -6.96 -6.40 -9.13
N PHE A 44 -7.19 -6.79 -7.88
CA PHE A 44 -6.13 -7.33 -7.03
C PHE A 44 -5.57 -8.62 -7.64
N LEU A 45 -6.42 -9.57 -8.03
CA LEU A 45 -5.99 -10.82 -8.63
C LEU A 45 -5.18 -10.62 -9.91
N ASP A 46 -5.60 -9.69 -10.78
CA ASP A 46 -4.92 -9.39 -12.05
C ASP A 46 -3.57 -8.66 -11.86
N THR A 47 -3.46 -7.82 -10.83
CA THR A 47 -2.34 -6.86 -10.72
C THR A 47 -1.40 -7.11 -9.55
N HIS A 48 -1.76 -7.97 -8.60
CA HIS A 48 -0.87 -8.33 -7.52
C HIS A 48 0.22 -9.27 -8.01
N VAL A 49 1.45 -9.02 -7.57
CA VAL A 49 2.58 -9.92 -7.78
C VAL A 49 3.37 -10.06 -6.50
N ARG A 50 4.01 -11.21 -6.32
CA ARG A 50 5.00 -11.39 -5.26
C ARG A 50 6.38 -11.18 -5.86
N ASN A 51 7.12 -10.19 -5.36
CA ASN A 51 8.46 -9.92 -5.84
C ASN A 51 9.46 -10.99 -5.35
N GLU A 52 10.71 -10.93 -5.84
CA GLU A 52 11.78 -11.88 -5.48
C GLU A 52 12.11 -11.87 -3.98
N ASP A 53 11.90 -10.72 -3.30
CA ASP A 53 12.07 -10.58 -1.84
C ASP A 53 10.88 -11.13 -1.03
N GLY A 54 9.88 -11.70 -1.70
CA GLY A 54 8.69 -12.28 -1.08
C GLY A 54 7.64 -11.25 -0.63
N ARG A 55 7.78 -9.98 -0.99
CA ARG A 55 6.81 -8.90 -0.72
C ARG A 55 5.70 -8.86 -1.77
N TYR A 56 4.49 -8.53 -1.33
CA TYR A 56 3.38 -8.27 -2.24
C TYR A 56 3.50 -6.86 -2.84
N VAL A 57 3.46 -6.79 -4.16
CA VAL A 57 3.34 -5.57 -4.94
C VAL A 57 1.92 -5.54 -5.48
N VAL A 58 1.17 -4.53 -5.12
CA VAL A 58 -0.24 -4.37 -5.52
C VAL A 58 -0.38 -3.08 -6.31
N ARG A 59 -1.17 -3.11 -7.39
CA ARG A 59 -1.56 -1.90 -8.09
C ARG A 59 -2.75 -1.28 -7.39
N LEU A 60 -2.72 0.03 -7.20
CA LEU A 60 -3.85 0.75 -6.63
C LEU A 60 -4.96 0.88 -7.69
N PRO A 61 -6.20 0.45 -7.40
CA PRO A 61 -7.31 0.62 -8.31
C PRO A 61 -7.72 2.09 -8.40
N PHE A 62 -8.22 2.49 -9.57
CA PHE A 62 -8.95 3.74 -9.69
C PHE A 62 -10.43 3.50 -9.40
N HIS A 63 -11.04 4.37 -8.58
CA HIS A 63 -12.49 4.32 -8.33
C HIS A 63 -13.30 4.53 -9.63
N SER A 64 -12.76 5.27 -10.59
CA SER A 64 -13.38 5.56 -11.88
C SER A 64 -12.36 5.44 -12.99
N SER A 65 -12.80 5.23 -14.24
CA SER A 65 -11.90 5.23 -15.39
C SER A 65 -10.91 6.41 -15.35
N PRO A 66 -9.59 6.18 -15.50
CA PRO A 66 -8.59 7.24 -15.52
C PRO A 66 -8.87 8.33 -16.56
N SER A 67 -9.62 8.01 -17.63
CA SER A 67 -10.08 9.00 -18.62
C SER A 67 -10.96 10.11 -18.03
N LYS A 68 -11.59 9.88 -16.88
CA LYS A 68 -12.38 10.90 -16.16
C LYS A 68 -11.54 11.88 -15.36
N LEU A 69 -10.22 11.69 -15.25
CA LEU A 69 -9.32 12.58 -14.51
C LEU A 69 -9.19 13.98 -15.17
N GLY A 70 -9.67 14.14 -16.40
CA GLY A 70 -9.68 15.41 -17.12
C GLY A 70 -8.28 15.88 -17.53
N ASP A 71 -8.16 17.17 -17.87
CA ASP A 71 -6.87 17.79 -18.24
C ASP A 71 -6.11 18.26 -17.01
N SER A 72 -5.41 17.33 -16.35
CA SER A 72 -4.48 17.63 -15.27
C SER A 72 -3.11 18.11 -15.77
N ARG A 73 -2.83 17.93 -17.07
CA ARG A 73 -1.50 18.15 -17.66
C ARG A 73 -1.13 19.62 -17.62
N GLU A 74 -2.04 20.50 -18.02
CA GLU A 74 -1.77 21.94 -18.02
C GLU A 74 -1.47 22.45 -16.60
N SER A 75 -2.26 22.00 -15.63
CA SER A 75 -2.07 22.33 -14.20
C SER A 75 -0.74 21.82 -13.66
N ALA A 76 -0.34 20.59 -14.01
CA ALA A 76 0.95 20.03 -13.62
C ALA A 76 2.13 20.82 -14.21
N ILE A 77 2.07 21.19 -15.50
CA ILE A 77 3.09 22.01 -16.15
C ILE A 77 3.20 23.38 -15.49
N ARG A 78 2.06 24.01 -15.17
CA ARG A 78 2.04 25.33 -14.52
C ARG A 78 2.70 25.28 -13.14
N ARG A 79 2.39 24.25 -12.35
CA ARG A 79 3.02 24.01 -11.04
C ARG A 79 4.53 23.78 -11.16
N PHE A 80 4.95 22.95 -12.11
CA PHE A 80 6.36 22.69 -12.39
C PHE A 80 7.12 23.98 -12.73
N LYS A 81 6.61 24.79 -13.66
CA LYS A 81 7.24 26.08 -14.02
C LYS A 81 7.30 27.05 -12.83
N SER A 82 6.28 27.08 -11.98
CA SER A 82 6.27 27.90 -10.77
C SER A 82 7.38 27.48 -9.79
N LEU A 83 7.55 26.18 -9.59
CA LEU A 83 8.62 25.62 -8.76
C LEU A 83 9.99 26.03 -9.31
N GLU A 84 10.24 25.82 -10.60
CA GLU A 84 11.51 26.18 -11.26
C GLU A 84 11.84 27.67 -11.08
N HIS A 85 10.90 28.57 -11.34
CA HIS A 85 11.11 30.01 -11.15
C HIS A 85 11.41 30.38 -9.69
N SER A 86 10.80 29.68 -8.73
CA SER A 86 11.05 29.91 -7.30
C SER A 86 12.46 29.43 -6.89
N LEU A 87 12.88 28.27 -7.40
CA LEU A 87 14.20 27.68 -7.11
C LEU A 87 15.34 28.52 -7.69
N ILE A 88 15.20 29.03 -8.93
CA ILE A 88 16.21 29.89 -9.56
C ILE A 88 16.50 31.14 -8.72
N LYS A 89 15.49 31.70 -8.05
CA LYS A 89 15.64 32.86 -7.17
C LYS A 89 16.35 32.54 -5.85
N LYS A 90 16.50 31.26 -5.49
CA LYS A 90 17.07 30.79 -4.21
C LYS A 90 18.15 29.74 -4.45
N PRO A 91 19.37 30.13 -4.84
CA PRO A 91 20.42 29.21 -5.28
C PRO A 91 20.79 28.12 -4.26
N ALA A 92 20.82 28.45 -2.97
CA ALA A 92 21.14 27.48 -1.91
C ALA A 92 20.09 26.35 -1.82
N ILE A 93 18.80 26.68 -1.90
CA ILE A 93 17.72 25.69 -1.89
C ILE A 93 17.74 24.89 -3.18
N TYR A 94 18.03 25.53 -4.31
CA TYR A 94 18.09 24.84 -5.59
C TYR A 94 19.20 23.78 -5.65
N SER A 95 20.37 24.06 -5.06
CA SER A 95 21.43 23.06 -4.91
C SER A 95 20.93 21.85 -4.13
N GLN A 96 20.36 22.06 -2.94
CA GLN A 96 19.84 20.97 -2.10
C GLN A 96 18.75 20.15 -2.80
N TYR A 97 17.85 20.82 -3.53
CA TYR A 97 16.83 20.15 -4.33
C TYR A 97 17.45 19.24 -5.39
N ARG A 98 18.47 19.73 -6.11
CA ARG A 98 19.16 18.94 -7.14
C ARG A 98 19.91 17.75 -6.54
N ASP A 99 20.58 17.95 -5.40
CA ASP A 99 21.29 16.90 -4.69
C ASP A 99 20.33 15.80 -4.24
N PHE A 100 19.17 16.17 -3.67
CA PHE A 100 18.11 15.24 -3.30
C PHE A 100 17.55 14.48 -4.52
N MET A 101 17.25 15.17 -5.61
CA MET A 101 16.74 14.51 -6.82
C MET A 101 17.78 13.52 -7.37
N GLN A 102 19.07 13.85 -7.35
CA GLN A 102 20.12 12.92 -7.77
C GLN A 102 20.21 11.69 -6.85
N GLU A 103 20.10 11.89 -5.53
CA GLU A 103 20.05 10.79 -4.56
C GLU A 103 18.82 9.89 -4.82
N TYR A 104 17.64 10.47 -5.00
CA TYR A 104 16.39 9.75 -5.27
C TYR A 104 16.46 8.91 -6.55
N LEU A 105 17.15 9.41 -7.59
CA LEU A 105 17.46 8.63 -8.80
C LEU A 105 18.41 7.47 -8.50
N THR A 106 19.48 7.75 -7.76
CA THR A 106 20.54 6.79 -7.46
C THR A 106 20.03 5.63 -6.60
N LEU A 107 19.09 5.92 -5.70
CA LEU A 107 18.39 4.93 -4.87
C LEU A 107 17.34 4.12 -5.65
N GLY A 108 17.12 4.42 -6.94
CA GLY A 108 16.12 3.73 -7.77
C GLY A 108 14.67 4.06 -7.39
N HIS A 109 14.43 5.17 -6.67
CA HIS A 109 13.08 5.61 -6.31
C HIS A 109 12.39 6.41 -7.43
N MET A 110 13.14 6.80 -8.46
CA MET A 110 12.58 7.34 -9.69
C MET A 110 13.35 6.82 -10.90
N GLU A 111 12.68 6.78 -12.04
CA GLU A 111 13.25 6.39 -13.32
C GLU A 111 12.87 7.41 -14.41
N LEU A 112 13.64 7.43 -15.49
CA LEU A 112 13.29 8.23 -16.65
C LEU A 112 12.07 7.62 -17.32
N VAL A 113 11.06 8.46 -17.58
CA VAL A 113 9.86 8.04 -18.30
C VAL A 113 10.27 7.52 -19.68
N PRO A 114 9.87 6.29 -20.07
CA PRO A 114 10.16 5.74 -21.39
C PRO A 114 9.66 6.68 -22.50
N LYS A 115 10.43 6.78 -23.59
CA LYS A 115 9.98 7.53 -24.77
C LYS A 115 8.75 6.83 -25.35
N LYS A 116 7.68 7.60 -25.58
CA LYS A 116 6.49 7.14 -26.31
C LYS A 116 6.80 6.89 -27.78
#